data_AF-A0A925SIL5-F1
#
_entry.id   AF-A0A925SIL5-F1
#
_cell.length_a   1.000
_cell.length_b   1.000
_cell.length_c   1.000
_cell.angle_alpha   90.00
_cell.angle_beta   90.00
_cell.angle_gamma   90.00
#
_symmetry.space_group_name_H-M   'P 1'
#
loop_
_entity.id
_entity.type
_entity.pdbx_description
1 polymer ?
#
loop_
_entity_poly.entity_id
_entity_poly.type
_entity_poly.pdbx_seq_one_letter_code
_entity_poly.pdbx_strand_id
1 'polypeptide(L)'
;MKAASRYPMAQARLFSPFWESRVVYGESVALEKSGPEKPADGTLLFTPAKVLRVRSSDGATEYREGVDFTVDAAGRRLVLMPGSAIPFIDHAALYKRKGDPQSIGRKIDDPETYLFYAERWFPRVQVEVDYERAEDWAGYAPAFAGADLSRTVAKLKRGEGLRLCVTGDSISTGANASKTVPPYMPPYVTLLQKGLEQAYGGEIAVANLAVPGATAKGGVDKIHLVVAEKPDLVVIAFGMNDTAGHHADHYQAQLKAVIAGVRAALPD
;
A
#
# COMPACT_ATOMS: atom_id res chain seq x y z
N MET A 1 20.12 -15.06 -12.68
CA MET A 1 18.77 -15.00 -13.29
C MET A 1 17.78 -14.46 -12.26
N LYS A 2 17.19 -13.28 -12.48
CA LYS A 2 16.10 -12.78 -11.62
C LYS A 2 14.90 -13.72 -11.84
N ALA A 3 14.38 -14.36 -10.79
CA ALA A 3 13.19 -15.18 -10.90
C ALA A 3 12.06 -14.33 -11.49
N ALA A 4 11.39 -14.82 -12.53
CA ALA A 4 10.20 -14.16 -13.06
C ALA A 4 9.17 -14.01 -11.94
N SER A 5 8.58 -12.82 -11.82
CA SER A 5 7.51 -12.57 -10.85
C SER A 5 6.39 -13.58 -11.10
N ARG A 6 6.00 -14.33 -10.06
CA ARG A 6 4.83 -15.22 -10.12
C ARG A 6 3.52 -14.44 -10.20
N TYR A 7 3.54 -13.16 -9.83
CA TYR A 7 2.42 -12.26 -10.02
C TYR A 7 2.34 -11.81 -11.49
N PRO A 8 1.19 -12.00 -12.17
CA PRO A 8 1.00 -11.53 -13.53
C PRO A 8 0.97 -9.99 -13.55
N MET A 9 2.06 -9.34 -13.96
CA MET A 9 2.20 -7.87 -13.88
C MET A 9 1.08 -7.08 -14.57
N ALA A 10 0.45 -7.63 -15.61
CA ALA A 10 -0.73 -7.03 -16.24
C ALA A 10 -1.92 -6.84 -15.26
N GLN A 11 -2.03 -7.70 -14.24
CA GLN A 11 -3.05 -7.59 -13.20
C GLN A 11 -2.81 -6.42 -12.25
N ALA A 12 -1.56 -5.92 -12.13
CA ALA A 12 -1.25 -4.79 -11.25
C ALA A 12 -1.81 -3.46 -11.76
N ARG A 13 -2.32 -3.40 -13.01
CA ARG A 13 -2.96 -2.20 -13.59
C ARG A 13 -2.13 -0.93 -13.38
N LEU A 14 -0.80 -1.00 -13.51
CA LEU A 14 0.15 0.06 -13.12
C LEU A 14 -0.11 1.43 -13.79
N PHE A 15 -0.82 1.45 -14.91
CA PHE A 15 -1.15 2.64 -15.70
C PHE A 15 -2.64 2.97 -15.71
N SER A 16 -3.40 2.43 -14.76
CA SER A 16 -4.83 2.69 -14.62
C SER A 16 -5.13 3.02 -13.17
N PRO A 17 -4.66 4.17 -12.67
CA PRO A 17 -4.86 4.53 -11.27
C PRO A 17 -6.35 4.69 -10.97
N PHE A 18 -6.74 4.37 -9.73
CA PHE A 18 -8.14 4.35 -9.33
C PHE A 18 -8.82 5.72 -9.44
N TRP A 19 -8.06 6.82 -9.36
CA TRP A 19 -8.60 8.17 -9.47
C TRP A 19 -9.04 8.55 -10.88
N GLU A 20 -8.49 7.92 -11.93
CA GLU A 20 -8.85 8.14 -13.34
C GLU A 20 -9.76 7.05 -13.91
N SER A 21 -9.68 5.82 -13.39
CA SER A 21 -10.45 4.69 -13.92
C SER A 21 -11.93 4.76 -13.52
N ARG A 22 -12.85 4.42 -14.43
CA ARG A 22 -14.28 4.24 -14.11
C ARG A 22 -14.57 2.90 -13.41
N VAL A 23 -13.67 1.94 -13.55
CA VAL A 23 -13.73 0.65 -12.88
C VAL A 23 -12.67 0.61 -11.79
N VAL A 24 -13.09 0.30 -10.56
CA VAL A 24 -12.19 -0.01 -9.47
C VAL A 24 -11.86 -1.50 -9.56
N TYR A 25 -10.57 -1.83 -9.50
CA TYR A 25 -10.07 -3.19 -9.56
C TYR A 25 -9.39 -3.56 -8.25
N GLY A 26 -9.77 -4.70 -7.69
CA GLY A 26 -9.10 -5.32 -6.56
C GLY A 26 -9.11 -4.48 -5.29
N GLU A 27 -10.18 -3.71 -5.03
CA GLU A 27 -10.29 -3.01 -3.75
C GLU A 27 -10.35 -4.04 -2.61
N SER A 28 -9.40 -3.97 -1.69
CA SER A 28 -9.33 -4.87 -0.55
C SER A 28 -10.30 -4.40 0.54
N VAL A 29 -11.30 -5.22 0.84
CA VAL A 29 -12.34 -4.90 1.82
C VAL A 29 -12.33 -5.94 2.93
N ALA A 30 -12.21 -5.49 4.17
CA ALA A 30 -12.51 -6.32 5.34
C ALA A 30 -13.98 -6.10 5.70
N LEU A 31 -14.73 -7.19 5.88
CA LEU A 31 -16.09 -7.10 6.38
C LEU A 31 -16.05 -7.20 7.91
N GLU A 32 -16.78 -6.32 8.58
CA GLU A 32 -16.79 -6.22 10.02
C GLU A 32 -18.19 -6.47 10.58
N LYS A 33 -18.26 -7.20 11.69
CA LYS A 33 -19.50 -7.35 12.47
C LYS A 33 -19.48 -6.39 13.65
N SER A 34 -20.27 -5.33 13.57
CA SER A 34 -20.33 -4.32 14.64
C SER A 34 -21.16 -4.76 15.86
N GLY A 35 -21.96 -5.83 15.75
CA GLY A 35 -22.80 -6.32 16.85
C GLY A 35 -23.57 -7.59 16.50
N PRO A 36 -24.16 -8.29 17.49
CA PRO A 36 -24.75 -9.61 17.30
C PRO A 36 -25.96 -9.61 16.34
N GLU A 37 -26.75 -8.54 16.35
CA GLU A 37 -28.00 -8.41 15.58
C GLU A 37 -27.79 -7.80 14.18
N LYS A 38 -26.59 -7.32 13.86
CA LYS A 38 -26.29 -6.73 12.55
C LYS A 38 -25.56 -7.74 11.67
N PRO A 39 -25.89 -7.83 10.37
CA PRO A 39 -25.04 -8.54 9.43
C PRO A 39 -23.66 -7.87 9.42
N ALA A 40 -22.63 -8.65 9.15
CA ALA A 40 -21.31 -8.11 8.91
C ALA A 40 -21.28 -7.42 7.54
N ASP A 41 -20.56 -6.30 7.44
CA ASP A 41 -20.52 -5.50 6.23
C ASP A 41 -19.15 -4.85 6.00
N GLY A 42 -18.85 -4.54 4.75
CA GLY A 42 -17.62 -3.87 4.35
C GLY A 42 -17.93 -2.63 3.52
N THR A 43 -17.22 -1.53 3.78
CA THR A 43 -17.41 -0.26 3.05
C THR A 43 -16.46 -0.19 1.85
N LEU A 44 -17.01 0.17 0.69
CA LEU A 44 -16.29 0.48 -0.54
C LEU A 44 -15.92 1.96 -0.59
N LEU A 45 -14.80 2.26 -1.25
CA LEU A 45 -14.30 3.63 -1.43
C LEU A 45 -15.29 4.51 -2.19
N PHE A 46 -15.94 3.98 -3.23
CA PHE A 46 -16.93 4.67 -4.05
C PHE A 46 -18.30 4.00 -3.99
N THR A 47 -19.32 4.73 -4.41
CA THR A 47 -20.67 4.21 -4.63
C THR A 47 -20.63 3.19 -5.76
N PRO A 48 -20.96 1.90 -5.51
CA PRO A 48 -20.95 0.91 -6.56
C PRO A 48 -22.16 1.09 -7.47
N ALA A 49 -21.94 1.54 -8.71
CA ALA A 49 -22.96 1.51 -9.76
C ALA A 49 -23.26 0.06 -10.16
N LYS A 50 -22.23 -0.79 -10.18
CA LYS A 50 -22.34 -2.22 -10.44
C LYS A 50 -21.14 -2.98 -9.86
N VAL A 51 -21.41 -3.98 -9.01
CA VAL A 51 -20.37 -4.93 -8.60
C VAL A 51 -20.11 -5.90 -9.74
N LEU A 52 -18.84 -6.05 -10.11
CA LEU A 52 -18.42 -6.93 -11.21
C LEU A 52 -17.92 -8.27 -10.69
N ARG A 53 -17.21 -8.27 -9.55
CA ARG A 53 -16.64 -9.47 -8.95
C ARG A 53 -16.32 -9.25 -7.49
N VAL A 54 -16.53 -10.27 -6.67
CA VAL A 54 -16.03 -10.37 -5.29
C VAL A 54 -15.31 -11.70 -5.13
N ARG A 55 -14.07 -11.69 -4.65
CA ARG A 55 -13.28 -12.91 -4.48
C ARG A 55 -12.40 -12.86 -3.23
N SER A 56 -11.94 -14.01 -2.76
CA SER A 56 -10.93 -14.08 -1.69
C SER A 56 -9.64 -13.37 -2.13
N SER A 57 -8.89 -12.80 -1.18
CA SER A 57 -7.66 -12.05 -1.50
C SER A 57 -6.59 -12.86 -2.23
N ASP A 58 -6.60 -14.18 -2.08
CA ASP A 58 -5.71 -15.11 -2.80
C ASP A 58 -6.20 -15.45 -4.22
N GLY A 59 -7.41 -15.03 -4.57
CA GLY A 59 -8.09 -15.26 -5.84
C GLY A 59 -8.69 -16.66 -6.00
N ALA A 60 -8.67 -17.51 -4.97
CA ALA A 60 -9.09 -18.91 -5.07
C ALA A 60 -10.61 -19.11 -5.07
N THR A 61 -11.36 -18.23 -4.41
CA THR A 61 -12.81 -18.34 -4.23
C THR A 61 -13.50 -17.12 -4.78
N GLU A 62 -14.51 -17.30 -5.64
CA GLU A 62 -15.39 -16.22 -6.10
C GLU A 62 -16.74 -16.32 -5.36
N TYR A 63 -17.21 -15.18 -4.86
CA TYR A 63 -18.44 -15.05 -4.08
C TYR A 63 -19.53 -14.42 -4.92
N ARG A 64 -20.78 -14.81 -4.68
CA ARG A 64 -21.93 -14.44 -5.52
C ARG A 64 -22.90 -13.51 -4.81
N GLU A 65 -23.29 -12.44 -5.50
CA GLU A 65 -24.37 -11.56 -5.04
C GLU A 65 -25.69 -12.34 -4.94
N GLY A 66 -26.48 -12.09 -3.89
CA GLY A 66 -27.72 -12.81 -3.59
C GLY A 66 -27.53 -14.18 -2.93
N VAL A 67 -26.27 -14.63 -2.77
CA VAL A 67 -25.92 -15.86 -2.03
C VAL A 67 -25.01 -15.53 -0.85
N ASP A 68 -23.86 -14.92 -1.13
CA ASP A 68 -22.84 -14.59 -0.13
C ASP A 68 -23.03 -13.17 0.41
N PHE A 69 -23.49 -12.24 -0.42
CA PHE A 69 -23.64 -10.84 -0.04
C PHE A 69 -24.75 -10.15 -0.83
N THR A 70 -25.20 -8.99 -0.35
CA THR A 70 -25.99 -8.00 -1.09
C THR A 70 -25.25 -6.67 -1.14
N VAL A 71 -25.66 -5.78 -2.04
CA VAL A 71 -25.06 -4.45 -2.21
C VAL A 71 -26.02 -3.38 -1.69
N ASP A 72 -25.58 -2.61 -0.70
CA ASP A 72 -26.20 -1.33 -0.34
C ASP A 72 -25.40 -0.21 -1.02
N ALA A 73 -25.84 0.17 -2.22
CA ALA A 73 -25.15 1.18 -3.01
C ALA A 73 -25.14 2.54 -2.30
N ALA A 74 -26.25 2.94 -1.67
CA ALA A 74 -26.37 4.25 -1.00
C ALA A 74 -25.41 4.35 0.20
N GLY A 75 -25.24 3.26 0.95
CA GLY A 75 -24.27 3.16 2.04
C GLY A 75 -22.85 2.80 1.61
N ARG A 76 -22.61 2.53 0.31
CA ARG A 76 -21.37 1.98 -0.26
C ARG A 76 -20.93 0.69 0.41
N ARG A 77 -21.85 -0.23 0.69
CA ARG A 77 -21.59 -1.42 1.50
C ARG A 77 -21.82 -2.72 0.73
N LEU A 78 -20.93 -3.67 0.96
CA LEU A 78 -21.22 -5.10 0.78
C LEU A 78 -21.74 -5.64 2.12
N VAL A 79 -22.94 -6.20 2.12
CA VAL A 79 -23.60 -6.71 3.33
C VAL A 79 -23.69 -8.22 3.26
N LEU A 80 -23.20 -8.92 4.28
CA LEU A 80 -23.17 -10.37 4.29
C LEU A 80 -24.57 -10.97 4.47
N MET A 81 -24.85 -11.98 3.66
CA MET A 81 -26.06 -12.78 3.80
C MET A 81 -25.88 -13.90 4.83
N PRO A 82 -26.98 -14.38 5.45
CA PRO A 82 -26.92 -15.53 6.35
C PRO A 82 -26.30 -16.75 5.66
N GLY A 83 -25.30 -17.37 6.29
CA GLY A 83 -24.62 -18.56 5.75
C GLY A 83 -23.54 -18.28 4.70
N SER A 84 -23.22 -17.01 4.44
CA SER A 84 -22.13 -16.61 3.53
C SER A 84 -20.79 -17.27 3.89
N ALA A 85 -20.02 -17.64 2.86
CA ALA A 85 -18.68 -18.17 3.02
C ALA A 85 -17.59 -17.08 3.10
N ILE A 86 -17.95 -15.81 2.96
CA ILE A 86 -17.03 -14.69 3.10
C ILE A 86 -16.64 -14.53 4.57
N PRO A 87 -15.33 -14.46 4.90
CA PRO A 87 -14.90 -14.22 6.27
C PRO A 87 -15.21 -12.79 6.71
N PHE A 88 -15.46 -12.61 8.00
CA PHE A 88 -15.62 -11.30 8.62
C PHE A 88 -14.82 -11.21 9.92
N ILE A 89 -14.62 -9.98 10.37
CA ILE A 89 -13.95 -9.64 11.62
C ILE A 89 -15.00 -9.17 12.62
N ASP A 90 -15.07 -9.77 13.80
CA ASP A 90 -15.85 -9.15 14.89
C ASP A 90 -15.16 -7.84 15.30
N HIS A 91 -15.89 -6.73 15.29
CA HIS A 91 -15.31 -5.41 15.53
C HIS A 91 -14.55 -5.34 16.88
N ALA A 92 -15.08 -6.00 17.91
CA ALA A 92 -14.43 -6.11 19.22
C ALA A 92 -13.06 -6.82 19.16
N ALA A 93 -12.82 -7.71 18.18
CA ALA A 93 -11.56 -8.43 18.04
C ALA A 93 -10.41 -7.55 17.55
N LEU A 94 -10.70 -6.40 16.94
CA LEU A 94 -9.72 -5.39 16.52
C LEU A 94 -9.12 -4.63 17.71
N TYR A 95 -9.72 -4.77 18.89
CA TYR A 95 -9.26 -4.15 20.12
C TYR A 95 -8.78 -5.22 21.09
N LYS A 96 -7.70 -4.92 21.80
CA LYS A 96 -7.00 -5.80 22.73
C LYS A 96 -6.77 -5.06 24.04
N ARG A 97 -6.43 -5.80 25.09
CA ARG A 97 -5.88 -5.21 26.31
C ARG A 97 -4.36 -5.19 26.24
N LYS A 98 -3.76 -4.33 27.04
CA LYS A 98 -2.30 -4.31 27.23
C LYS A 98 -1.80 -5.69 27.64
N GLY A 99 -0.83 -6.22 26.89
CA GLY A 99 -0.19 -7.51 27.18
C GLY A 99 -0.90 -8.71 26.57
N ASP A 100 -2.09 -8.54 25.96
CA ASP A 100 -2.68 -9.60 25.15
C ASP A 100 -1.74 -9.94 23.96
N PRO A 101 -1.72 -11.20 23.49
CA PRO A 101 -1.02 -11.55 22.26
C PRO A 101 -1.47 -10.66 21.10
N GLN A 102 -0.54 -10.30 20.22
CA GLN A 102 -0.86 -9.50 19.02
C GLN A 102 -1.48 -8.13 19.36
N SER A 103 -1.10 -7.52 20.48
CA SER A 103 -1.46 -6.15 20.84
C SER A 103 -0.35 -5.16 20.46
N ILE A 104 -0.70 -4.06 19.81
CA ILE A 104 0.17 -2.90 19.56
C ILE A 104 -0.44 -1.66 20.23
N GLY A 105 0.40 -0.64 20.46
CA GLY A 105 0.15 0.52 21.31
C GLY A 105 -1.25 1.13 21.26
N ARG A 106 -1.58 1.79 22.38
CA ARG A 106 -2.92 2.23 22.76
C ARG A 106 -3.64 3.10 21.72
N LYS A 107 -4.97 3.03 21.72
CA LYS A 107 -5.84 3.94 20.99
C LYS A 107 -5.70 5.36 21.54
N ILE A 108 -5.68 6.35 20.65
CA ILE A 108 -5.69 7.77 21.05
C ILE A 108 -6.95 8.02 21.90
N ASP A 109 -6.79 8.76 22.99
CA ASP A 109 -7.82 9.08 23.99
C ASP A 109 -8.41 7.88 24.77
N ASP A 110 -7.87 6.68 24.59
CA ASP A 110 -8.27 5.48 25.34
C ASP A 110 -7.05 4.59 25.65
N PRO A 111 -6.33 4.88 26.75
CA PRO A 111 -5.04 4.24 27.05
C PRO A 111 -5.14 2.77 27.48
N GLU A 112 -6.33 2.30 27.87
CA GLU A 112 -6.56 0.92 28.30
C GLU A 112 -6.83 -0.01 27.11
N THR A 113 -7.23 0.56 25.97
CA THR A 113 -7.50 -0.16 24.74
C THR A 113 -6.28 -0.17 23.82
N TYR A 114 -5.79 -1.35 23.49
CA TYR A 114 -4.74 -1.60 22.52
C TYR A 114 -5.34 -2.04 21.18
N LEU A 115 -4.58 -1.90 20.10
CA LEU A 115 -5.00 -2.32 18.77
C LEU A 115 -4.50 -3.73 18.47
N PHE A 116 -5.30 -4.51 17.75
CA PHE A 116 -4.86 -5.78 17.20
C PHE A 116 -3.81 -5.56 16.10
N TYR A 117 -2.71 -6.32 16.16
CA TYR A 117 -1.64 -6.31 15.17
C TYR A 117 -1.28 -7.72 14.74
N ALA A 118 -1.33 -7.96 13.43
CA ALA A 118 -0.88 -9.22 12.86
C ALA A 118 -0.32 -9.03 11.46
N GLU A 119 0.77 -9.73 11.16
CA GLU A 119 1.26 -9.89 9.80
C GLU A 119 0.56 -11.07 9.13
N ARG A 120 0.28 -10.97 7.82
CA ARG A 120 -0.31 -12.05 6.99
C ARG A 120 -1.68 -12.57 7.45
N TRP A 121 -2.35 -11.91 8.39
CA TRP A 121 -3.69 -12.26 8.84
C TRP A 121 -4.77 -11.56 8.01
N PHE A 122 -4.63 -10.25 7.76
CA PHE A 122 -5.63 -9.45 7.04
C PHE A 122 -6.03 -10.02 5.67
N PRO A 123 -5.11 -10.52 4.82
CA PRO A 123 -5.51 -11.13 3.55
C PRO A 123 -6.41 -12.37 3.69
N ARG A 124 -6.50 -12.99 4.87
CA ARG A 124 -7.37 -14.15 5.12
C ARG A 124 -8.81 -13.75 5.50
N VAL A 125 -9.01 -12.49 5.86
CA VAL A 125 -10.30 -11.94 6.30
C VAL A 125 -10.77 -10.79 5.41
N GLN A 126 -10.06 -10.57 4.30
CA GLN A 126 -10.36 -9.57 3.29
C GLN A 126 -10.77 -10.25 1.98
N VAL A 127 -11.65 -9.57 1.26
CA VAL A 127 -12.00 -9.88 -0.14
C VAL A 127 -11.44 -8.80 -1.05
N GLU A 128 -11.26 -9.14 -2.32
CA GLU A 128 -11.02 -8.19 -3.41
C GLU A 128 -12.32 -7.94 -4.17
N VAL A 129 -12.64 -6.67 -4.39
CA VAL A 129 -13.86 -6.23 -5.06
C VAL A 129 -13.50 -5.46 -6.33
N ASP A 130 -14.07 -5.90 -7.46
CA ASP A 130 -14.08 -5.15 -8.71
C ASP A 130 -15.47 -4.55 -8.91
N TYR A 131 -15.56 -3.26 -9.23
CA TYR A 131 -16.85 -2.60 -9.43
C TYR A 131 -16.75 -1.33 -10.29
N GLU A 132 -17.83 -1.02 -10.99
CA GLU A 132 -18.03 0.28 -11.62
C GLU A 132 -18.45 1.28 -10.54
N ARG A 133 -17.70 2.37 -10.38
CA ARG A 133 -18.06 3.45 -9.44
C ARG A 133 -19.15 4.35 -10.04
N ALA A 134 -19.90 5.08 -9.23
CA ALA A 134 -20.92 6.02 -9.70
C ALA A 134 -20.38 7.45 -9.84
N GLU A 135 -19.36 7.80 -9.07
CA GLU A 135 -18.79 9.14 -8.93
C GLU A 135 -17.30 9.23 -9.30
N ASP A 136 -16.86 10.45 -9.61
CA ASP A 136 -15.45 10.78 -9.86
C ASP A 136 -14.66 10.94 -8.55
N TRP A 137 -13.32 10.90 -8.66
CA TRP A 137 -12.45 11.03 -7.51
C TRP A 137 -12.29 12.51 -7.18
N ALA A 138 -12.74 12.92 -5.99
CA ALA A 138 -12.64 14.30 -5.53
C ALA A 138 -11.41 14.57 -4.65
N GLY A 139 -10.63 13.53 -4.33
CA GLY A 139 -9.44 13.66 -3.49
C GLY A 139 -8.19 14.05 -4.28
N TYR A 140 -7.03 13.90 -3.63
CA TYR A 140 -5.74 14.20 -4.25
C TYR A 140 -5.43 13.27 -5.43
N ALA A 141 -5.07 13.84 -6.57
CA ALA A 141 -4.48 13.13 -7.71
C ALA A 141 -3.02 13.59 -7.88
N PRO A 142 -2.03 12.68 -7.91
CA PRO A 142 -0.65 13.06 -8.14
C PRO A 142 -0.45 13.74 -9.49
N ALA A 143 0.21 14.90 -9.49
CA ALA A 143 0.65 15.55 -10.72
C ALA A 143 2.02 15.01 -11.18
N PHE A 144 2.27 15.00 -12.49
CA PHE A 144 3.57 14.62 -13.02
C PHE A 144 4.64 15.67 -12.66
N ALA A 145 5.58 15.30 -11.78
CA ALA A 145 6.66 16.17 -11.30
C ALA A 145 7.84 16.28 -12.28
N GLY A 146 7.56 16.45 -13.58
CA GLY A 146 8.59 16.41 -14.63
C GLY A 146 9.63 17.54 -14.56
N ALA A 147 9.24 18.70 -14.04
CA ALA A 147 10.16 19.82 -13.82
C ALA A 147 11.12 19.54 -12.64
N ASP A 148 10.58 19.01 -11.54
CA ASP A 148 11.34 18.71 -10.32
C ASP A 148 12.30 17.53 -10.49
N LEU A 149 11.99 16.60 -11.40
CA LEU A 149 12.77 15.40 -11.71
C LEU A 149 13.29 15.42 -13.16
N SER A 150 13.61 16.60 -13.68
CA SER A 150 13.96 16.80 -15.10
C SER A 150 15.07 15.88 -15.61
N ARG A 151 16.12 15.64 -14.82
CA ARG A 151 17.23 14.75 -15.17
C ARG A 151 16.80 13.29 -15.25
N THR A 152 16.13 12.80 -14.22
CA THR A 152 15.57 11.45 -14.16
C THR A 152 14.64 11.21 -15.34
N VAL A 153 13.73 12.15 -15.62
CA VAL A 153 12.78 12.06 -16.73
C VAL A 153 13.49 12.08 -18.08
N ALA A 154 14.49 12.94 -18.27
CA ALA A 154 15.27 12.98 -19.51
C ALA A 154 15.98 11.66 -19.76
N LYS A 155 16.57 11.07 -18.72
CA LYS A 155 17.23 9.75 -18.78
C LYS A 155 16.25 8.64 -19.14
N LEU A 156 15.10 8.58 -18.45
CA LEU A 156 14.02 7.64 -18.74
C LEU A 156 13.50 7.79 -20.18
N LYS A 157 13.23 9.01 -20.66
CA LYS A 157 12.75 9.26 -22.03
C LYS A 157 13.75 8.84 -23.11
N ARG A 158 15.05 8.81 -22.81
CA ARG A 158 16.08 8.28 -23.72
C ARG A 158 16.24 6.75 -23.66
N GLY A 159 15.47 6.07 -22.81
CA GLY A 159 15.59 4.62 -22.61
C GLY A 159 16.89 4.20 -21.90
N GLU A 160 17.58 5.15 -21.27
CA GLU A 160 18.83 4.87 -20.56
C GLU A 160 18.56 4.16 -19.23
N GLY A 161 19.50 3.31 -18.81
CA GLY A 161 19.40 2.59 -17.54
C GLY A 161 19.45 3.54 -16.33
N LEU A 162 18.48 3.44 -15.43
CA LEU A 162 18.33 4.31 -14.25
C LEU A 162 18.72 3.56 -12.97
N ARG A 163 19.48 4.20 -12.07
CA ARG A 163 19.69 3.71 -10.72
C ARG A 163 18.73 4.36 -9.73
N LEU A 164 17.80 3.55 -9.23
CA LEU A 164 16.82 3.89 -8.20
C LEU A 164 17.36 3.46 -6.82
N CYS A 165 17.54 4.40 -5.90
CA CYS A 165 17.83 4.10 -4.51
C CYS A 165 16.59 4.34 -3.65
N VAL A 166 16.27 3.41 -2.75
CA VAL A 166 15.17 3.54 -1.79
C VAL A 166 15.75 3.57 -0.38
N THR A 167 15.38 4.59 0.40
CA THR A 167 15.62 4.64 1.84
C THR A 167 14.27 4.76 2.53
N GLY A 168 14.04 3.93 3.54
CA GLY A 168 12.72 3.84 4.16
C GLY A 168 12.65 2.78 5.26
N ASP A 169 11.42 2.44 5.64
CA ASP A 169 11.12 1.51 6.72
C ASP A 169 10.71 0.10 6.23
N SER A 170 10.04 -0.68 7.09
CA SER A 170 9.54 -2.03 6.78
C SER A 170 8.58 -2.07 5.59
N ILE A 171 7.85 -1.00 5.30
CA ILE A 171 6.96 -0.95 4.13
C ILE A 171 7.82 -0.98 2.87
N SER A 172 8.93 -0.24 2.87
CA SER A 172 9.88 -0.18 1.77
C SER A 172 10.73 -1.44 1.61
N THR A 173 10.95 -2.21 2.68
CA THR A 173 11.51 -3.58 2.55
C THR A 173 10.51 -4.57 1.95
N GLY A 174 9.21 -4.20 1.88
CA GLY A 174 8.14 -5.04 1.35
C GLY A 174 7.50 -5.94 2.39
N ALA A 175 7.40 -5.49 3.64
CA ALA A 175 6.59 -6.16 4.66
C ALA A 175 5.12 -6.28 4.19
N ASN A 176 4.49 -7.39 4.54
CA ASN A 176 3.11 -7.75 4.17
C ASN A 176 2.75 -7.85 2.67
N ALA A 177 3.66 -7.58 1.74
CA ALA A 177 3.49 -8.01 0.35
C ALA A 177 3.41 -9.55 0.28
N SER A 178 2.48 -10.09 -0.52
CA SER A 178 2.18 -11.53 -0.51
C SER A 178 3.34 -12.37 -1.02
N LYS A 179 4.07 -11.92 -2.05
CA LYS A 179 5.37 -12.43 -2.58
C LYS A 179 5.43 -13.93 -2.90
N THR A 180 5.31 -14.75 -1.87
CA THR A 180 5.48 -16.21 -1.86
C THR A 180 4.16 -16.96 -1.67
N VAL A 181 3.06 -16.27 -1.35
CA VAL A 181 1.71 -16.83 -1.28
C VAL A 181 0.82 -16.10 -2.31
N PRO A 182 -0.20 -16.76 -2.90
CA PRO A 182 -1.11 -16.09 -3.81
C PRO A 182 -1.70 -14.81 -3.19
N PRO A 183 -1.89 -13.74 -3.99
CA PRO A 183 -1.71 -13.68 -5.44
C PRO A 183 -0.25 -13.47 -5.87
N TYR A 184 0.72 -13.55 -4.95
CA TYR A 184 2.17 -13.35 -5.16
C TYR A 184 2.58 -11.90 -5.46
N MET A 185 1.71 -10.94 -5.17
CA MET A 185 1.95 -9.50 -5.34
C MET A 185 3.31 -9.11 -4.77
N PRO A 186 4.21 -8.53 -5.58
CA PRO A 186 5.52 -8.12 -5.10
C PRO A 186 5.41 -6.82 -4.29
N PRO A 187 6.48 -6.43 -3.56
CA PRO A 187 6.55 -5.15 -2.87
C PRO A 187 6.36 -3.97 -3.84
N TYR A 188 5.88 -2.85 -3.32
CA TYR A 188 5.64 -1.65 -4.13
C TYR A 188 6.91 -1.16 -4.85
N VAL A 189 8.10 -1.32 -4.25
CA VAL A 189 9.38 -0.95 -4.89
C VAL A 189 9.61 -1.74 -6.18
N THR A 190 9.23 -3.02 -6.21
CA THR A 190 9.28 -3.84 -7.43
C THR A 190 8.24 -3.39 -8.45
N LEU A 191 7.04 -2.99 -8.00
CA LEU A 191 6.02 -2.45 -8.90
C LEU A 191 6.47 -1.14 -9.55
N LEU A 192 7.11 -0.25 -8.77
CA LEU A 192 7.71 0.98 -9.28
C LEU A 192 8.80 0.69 -10.32
N GLN A 193 9.72 -0.24 -10.00
CA GLN A 193 10.74 -0.69 -10.95
C GLN A 193 10.11 -1.17 -12.26
N LYS A 194 9.15 -2.09 -12.19
CA LYS A 194 8.51 -2.69 -13.36
C LYS A 194 7.68 -1.68 -14.15
N GLY A 195 7.00 -0.75 -13.47
CA GLY A 195 6.26 0.32 -14.10
C GLY A 195 7.16 1.27 -14.89
N LEU A 196 8.30 1.66 -14.31
CA LEU A 196 9.28 2.50 -15.02
C LEU A 196 9.90 1.76 -16.22
N GLU A 197 10.30 0.49 -16.05
CA GLU A 197 10.81 -0.35 -17.15
C GLU A 197 9.78 -0.48 -18.28
N GLN A 198 8.51 -0.74 -17.94
CA GLN A 198 7.44 -0.90 -18.93
C GLN A 198 7.10 0.42 -19.65
N ALA A 199 7.16 1.56 -18.96
CA ALA A 199 6.83 2.86 -19.54
C ALA A 199 7.93 3.41 -20.45
N TYR A 200 9.21 3.13 -20.14
CA TYR A 200 10.35 3.81 -20.76
C TYR A 200 11.36 2.89 -21.45
N GLY A 201 11.28 1.57 -21.24
CA GLY A 201 12.12 0.56 -21.88
C GLY A 201 13.55 0.42 -21.34
N GLY A 202 14.05 1.39 -20.56
CA GLY A 202 15.36 1.30 -19.91
C GLY A 202 15.38 0.38 -18.68
N GLU A 203 16.52 -0.24 -18.39
CA GLU A 203 16.70 -1.05 -17.17
C GLU A 203 16.65 -0.16 -15.92
N ILE A 204 15.94 -0.61 -14.89
CA ILE A 204 15.92 0.08 -13.59
C ILE A 204 16.68 -0.76 -12.56
N ALA A 205 17.89 -0.31 -12.21
CA ALA A 205 18.71 -0.91 -11.16
C ALA A 205 18.26 -0.38 -9.79
N VAL A 206 17.81 -1.27 -8.90
CA VAL A 206 17.28 -0.89 -7.58
C VAL A 206 18.30 -1.20 -6.47
N ALA A 207 18.65 -0.18 -5.70
CA ALA A 207 19.33 -0.30 -4.42
C ALA A 207 18.33 -0.01 -3.29
N ASN A 208 17.84 -1.05 -2.61
CA ASN A 208 16.88 -0.88 -1.51
C ASN A 208 17.62 -0.93 -0.16
N LEU A 209 17.79 0.23 0.45
CA LEU A 209 18.48 0.44 1.73
C LEU A 209 17.49 0.57 2.91
N ALA A 210 16.22 0.26 2.68
CA ALA A 210 15.20 0.34 3.72
C ALA A 210 15.45 -0.65 4.87
N VAL A 211 15.09 -0.25 6.08
CA VAL A 211 15.31 -1.06 7.29
C VAL A 211 14.04 -1.11 8.15
N PRO A 212 13.57 -2.29 8.57
CA PRO A 212 12.38 -2.41 9.40
C PRO A 212 12.52 -1.60 10.70
N GLY A 213 11.45 -0.90 11.08
CA GLY A 213 11.43 -0.05 12.28
C GLY A 213 12.22 1.26 12.17
N ALA A 214 12.85 1.56 11.02
CA ALA A 214 13.56 2.81 10.83
C ALA A 214 12.60 4.00 10.80
N THR A 215 13.02 5.10 11.42
CA THR A 215 12.40 6.44 11.35
C THR A 215 13.18 7.32 10.37
N ALA A 216 12.70 8.55 10.12
CA ALA A 216 13.42 9.52 9.30
C ALA A 216 14.85 9.81 9.83
N LYS A 217 15.07 9.70 11.14
CA LYS A 217 16.42 9.76 11.74
C LYS A 217 17.34 8.67 11.18
N GLY A 218 16.84 7.44 11.03
CA GLY A 218 17.59 6.35 10.41
C GLY A 218 17.96 6.65 8.95
N GLY A 219 17.13 7.43 8.25
CA GLY A 219 17.45 8.01 6.94
C GLY A 219 18.63 8.98 7.00
N VAL A 220 18.62 9.91 7.98
CA VAL A 220 19.72 10.87 8.20
C VAL A 220 21.04 10.16 8.46
N ASP A 221 21.04 9.17 9.36
CA ASP A 221 22.25 8.42 9.72
C ASP A 221 22.86 7.66 8.53
N LYS A 222 22.07 7.39 7.47
CA LYS A 222 22.44 6.57 6.32
C LYS A 222 22.55 7.34 5.00
N ILE A 223 22.56 8.67 5.03
CA ILE A 223 22.75 9.50 3.82
C ILE A 223 24.00 9.04 3.04
N HIS A 224 25.10 8.73 3.73
CA HIS A 224 26.34 8.27 3.12
C HIS A 224 26.18 6.97 2.30
N LEU A 225 25.30 6.05 2.71
CA LEU A 225 25.00 4.84 1.95
C LEU A 225 24.21 5.16 0.68
N VAL A 226 23.20 6.04 0.78
CA VAL A 226 22.45 6.52 -0.39
C VAL A 226 23.38 7.20 -1.40
N VAL A 227 24.31 8.02 -0.92
CA VAL A 227 25.30 8.72 -1.77
C VAL A 227 26.24 7.72 -2.44
N ALA A 228 26.70 6.69 -1.72
CA ALA A 228 27.60 5.67 -2.27
C ALA A 228 26.96 4.90 -3.43
N GLU A 229 25.64 4.78 -3.46
CA GLU A 229 24.90 4.17 -4.57
C GLU A 229 24.96 5.01 -5.85
N LYS A 230 25.27 6.32 -5.81
CA LYS A 230 25.21 7.24 -6.96
C LYS A 230 23.87 7.15 -7.74
N PRO A 231 22.72 7.34 -7.06
CA PRO A 231 21.41 7.18 -7.68
C PRO A 231 21.07 8.31 -8.66
N ASP A 232 20.28 7.98 -9.69
CA ASP A 232 19.61 8.94 -10.56
C ASP A 232 18.23 9.36 -10.00
N LEU A 233 17.69 8.57 -9.06
CA LEU A 233 16.43 8.81 -8.38
C LEU A 233 16.49 8.23 -6.96
N VAL A 234 16.07 9.02 -5.97
CA VAL A 234 15.95 8.56 -4.57
C VAL A 234 14.50 8.60 -4.13
N VAL A 235 14.00 7.49 -3.60
CA VAL A 235 12.73 7.41 -2.88
C VAL A 235 13.02 7.47 -1.39
N ILE A 236 12.44 8.45 -0.71
CA ILE A 236 12.51 8.63 0.75
C ILE A 236 11.14 8.27 1.33
N ALA A 237 11.04 7.16 2.05
CA ALA A 237 9.78 6.57 2.48
C ALA A 237 9.79 6.26 3.99
N PHE A 238 9.71 7.32 4.79
CA PHE A 238 9.58 7.29 6.25
C PHE A 238 8.31 8.03 6.68
N GLY A 239 7.81 7.73 7.89
CA GLY A 239 6.65 8.41 8.46
C GLY A 239 5.85 7.53 9.41
N MET A 240 5.70 6.23 9.12
CA MET A 240 4.88 5.34 9.95
C MET A 240 5.49 5.09 11.32
N ASN A 241 6.80 4.80 11.39
CA ASN A 241 7.48 4.65 12.68
C ASN A 241 7.66 6.00 13.39
N ASP A 242 7.69 7.09 12.63
CA ASP A 242 7.86 8.44 13.17
C ASP A 242 6.62 8.88 13.98
N THR A 243 5.42 8.38 13.67
CA THR A 243 4.21 8.70 14.46
C THR A 243 4.26 8.13 15.88
N ALA A 244 5.11 7.13 16.15
CA ALA A 244 5.24 6.48 17.45
C ALA A 244 6.13 7.26 18.44
N GLY A 245 5.89 8.57 18.58
CA GLY A 245 6.55 9.41 19.60
C GLY A 245 7.39 10.57 19.09
N HIS A 246 7.32 10.92 17.80
CA HIS A 246 7.99 12.11 17.26
C HIS A 246 7.01 13.23 16.91
N HIS A 247 7.38 14.48 17.22
CA HIS A 247 6.64 15.66 16.80
C HIS A 247 6.80 15.90 15.30
N ALA A 248 5.75 16.41 14.65
CA ALA A 248 5.72 16.69 13.22
C ALA A 248 6.93 17.53 12.74
N ASP A 249 7.35 18.51 13.55
CA ASP A 249 8.51 19.37 13.24
C ASP A 249 9.82 18.59 13.15
N HIS A 250 10.01 17.60 14.03
CA HIS A 250 11.22 16.77 14.04
C HIS A 250 11.27 15.87 12.80
N TYR A 251 10.13 15.24 12.47
CA TYR A 251 9.98 14.45 11.26
C TYR A 251 10.28 15.29 10.01
N GLN A 252 9.68 16.49 9.91
CA GLN A 252 9.90 17.39 8.79
C GLN A 252 11.37 17.83 8.68
N ALA A 253 12.00 18.18 9.80
CA ALA A 253 13.41 18.56 9.83
C ALA A 253 14.32 17.42 9.36
N GLN A 254 14.05 16.18 9.78
CA GLN A 254 14.81 15.00 9.38
C GLN A 254 14.67 14.69 7.88
N LEU A 255 13.46 14.76 7.32
CA LEU A 255 13.27 14.60 5.87
C LEU A 255 14.02 15.67 5.07
N LYS A 256 13.94 16.94 5.51
CA LYS A 256 14.72 18.02 4.89
C LYS A 256 16.22 17.76 4.96
N ALA A 257 16.71 17.24 6.09
CA ALA A 257 18.12 16.89 6.26
C ALA A 257 18.57 15.78 5.30
N VAL A 258 17.75 14.73 5.10
CA VAL A 258 18.04 13.67 4.11
C VAL A 258 18.11 14.27 2.69
N ILE A 259 17.11 15.05 2.29
CA ILE A 259 17.07 15.68 0.97
C ILE A 259 18.29 16.59 0.75
N ALA A 260 18.59 17.46 1.72
CA ALA A 260 19.70 18.39 1.64
C ALA A 260 21.05 17.66 1.60
N GLY A 261 21.25 16.64 2.44
CA GLY A 261 22.50 15.88 2.49
C GLY A 261 22.78 15.10 1.21
N VAL A 262 21.75 14.47 0.63
CA VAL A 262 21.89 13.80 -0.67
C VAL A 262 22.23 14.81 -1.77
N ARG A 263 21.48 15.92 -1.88
CA ARG A 263 21.71 16.95 -2.90
C ARG A 263 23.07 17.65 -2.74
N ALA A 264 23.56 17.83 -1.52
CA ALA A 264 24.87 18.44 -1.30
C ALA A 264 26.02 17.54 -1.78
N ALA A 265 25.88 16.22 -1.63
CA ALA A 265 26.89 15.26 -2.07
C ALA A 265 26.76 14.85 -3.54
N LEU A 266 25.55 14.95 -4.09
CA LEU A 266 25.19 14.68 -5.49
C LEU A 266 24.43 15.90 -6.03
N PRO A 267 25.13 17.03 -6.31
CA PRO A 267 24.50 18.27 -6.79
C PRO A 267 23.96 18.15 -8.21
N ASP A 268 24.43 17.13 -8.92
CA ASP A 268 24.04 16.76 -10.26
C ASP A 268 22.99 15.64 -10.22
#